data_AF-A0A2Z6RQP7-F1
#
_entry.id   AF-A0A2Z6RQP7-F1
#
_cell.length_a   1.000
_cell.length_b   1.000
_cell.length_c   1.000
_cell.angle_alpha   90.00
_cell.angle_beta   90.00
_cell.angle_gamma   90.00
#
_symmetry.space_group_name_H-M   'P 1'
#
loop_
_entity.id
_entity.type
_entity.pdbx_description
1 polymer ?
#
loop_
_entity_poly.entity_id
_entity_poly.type
_entity_poly.pdbx_seq_one_letter_code
_entity_poly.pdbx_strand_id
1 'polypeptide(L)'
;METSDLTNDPELFKYFFAVWALKEHQKSIQKQDIKPISEQIKALLTTMFLNSNVDKRKKMNAQEMYNELMCQANQGEISKEDISKTSTIHNWIARTAASFKIHMSEHVLEEAEASNII
;
A
#
# COMPACT_ATOMS: atom_id res chain seq x y z
N MET A 1 -33.76 15.65 16.88
CA MET A 1 -32.55 16.36 16.41
C MET A 1 -31.77 15.33 15.62
N GLU A 2 -32.17 15.14 14.36
CA GLU A 2 -31.65 14.12 13.46
C GLU A 2 -30.26 14.53 12.97
N THR A 3 -29.31 13.60 13.02
CA THR A 3 -28.00 13.73 12.42
C THR A 3 -28.17 13.69 10.91
N SER A 4 -28.07 14.84 10.25
CA SER A 4 -28.05 14.92 8.79
C SER A 4 -26.84 14.16 8.24
N ASP A 5 -27.14 13.10 7.51
CA ASP A 5 -26.21 12.22 6.81
C ASP A 5 -25.40 13.01 5.76
N LEU A 6 -24.13 13.29 6.08
CA LEU A 6 -23.18 14.09 5.29
C LEU A 6 -22.79 13.42 3.96
N THR A 7 -23.32 12.23 3.64
CA THR A 7 -22.99 11.47 2.43
C THR A 7 -23.84 11.83 1.20
N ASN A 8 -24.90 12.63 1.36
CA ASN A 8 -25.82 12.99 0.28
C ASN A 8 -25.64 14.41 -0.28
N ASP A 9 -24.55 15.11 0.07
CA ASP A 9 -24.25 16.44 -0.48
C ASP A 9 -23.50 16.35 -1.83
N PRO A 10 -24.13 16.75 -2.97
CA PRO A 10 -23.50 16.71 -4.29
C PRO A 10 -22.26 17.60 -4.41
N GLU A 11 -22.17 18.69 -3.63
CA GLU A 11 -20.97 19.55 -3.64
C GLU A 11 -19.79 18.87 -2.97
N LEU A 12 -20.04 18.14 -1.87
CA LEU A 12 -19.01 17.40 -1.16
C LEU A 12 -18.46 16.25 -2.01
N PHE A 13 -19.34 15.55 -2.74
CA PHE A 13 -18.96 14.50 -3.69
C PHE A 13 -18.10 15.07 -4.83
N LYS A 14 -18.52 16.18 -5.44
CA LYS A 14 -17.75 16.87 -6.49
C LYS A 14 -16.38 17.34 -5.99
N TYR A 15 -16.31 17.87 -4.77
CA TYR A 15 -15.05 18.29 -4.15
C TYR A 15 -14.10 17.10 -3.91
N PHE A 16 -14.63 15.98 -3.41
CA PHE A 16 -13.86 14.75 -3.20
C PHE A 16 -13.24 14.23 -4.51
N PHE A 17 -14.02 14.15 -5.59
CA PHE A 17 -13.52 13.72 -6.90
C PHE A 17 -12.59 14.73 -7.57
N ALA A 18 -12.80 16.04 -7.41
CA ALA A 18 -11.89 17.05 -7.92
C ALA A 18 -10.52 17.01 -7.24
N VAL A 19 -10.49 16.83 -5.91
CA VAL A 19 -9.26 16.64 -5.14
C VAL A 19 -8.54 15.34 -5.55
N TRP A 20 -9.29 14.28 -5.85
CA TRP A 20 -8.74 13.02 -6.35
C TRP A 20 -8.17 13.11 -7.77
N ALA A 21 -8.89 13.74 -8.71
CA ALA A 21 -8.44 13.94 -10.08
C ALA A 21 -7.17 14.80 -10.13
N LEU A 22 -7.10 15.89 -9.35
CA LEU A 22 -5.92 16.76 -9.28
C LEU A 22 -4.67 16.00 -8.79
N LYS A 23 -4.84 15.04 -7.87
CA LYS A 23 -3.76 14.21 -7.32
C LYS A 23 -3.23 13.18 -8.33
N GLU A 24 -4.04 12.74 -9.29
CA GLU A 24 -3.60 11.90 -10.40
C GLU A 24 -2.71 12.68 -11.37
N HIS A 25 -3.10 13.91 -11.71
CA HIS A 25 -2.36 14.78 -12.62
C HIS A 25 -1.03 15.33 -12.05
N GLN A 26 -0.82 15.26 -10.72
CA GLN A 26 0.46 15.57 -10.07
C GLN A 26 1.52 14.44 -10.19
N LYS A 27 1.18 13.27 -10.75
CA LYS A 27 2.13 12.14 -10.91
C LYS A 27 3.11 12.29 -12.09
N SER A 28 3.51 13.50 -12.43
CA SER A 28 4.75 13.75 -13.18
C SER A 28 5.82 14.35 -12.27
N ILE A 29 5.98 13.81 -11.06
CA ILE A 29 7.23 14.01 -10.33
C ILE A 29 8.31 13.43 -11.23
N GLN A 30 9.18 14.32 -11.71
CA GLN A 30 10.39 14.00 -12.47
C GLN A 30 10.95 12.68 -11.96
N LYS A 31 11.06 11.69 -12.86
CA LYS A 31 11.73 10.42 -12.58
C LYS A 31 13.19 10.76 -12.29
N GLN A 32 13.50 11.20 -11.07
CA GLN A 32 14.82 11.03 -10.50
C GLN A 32 15.16 9.54 -10.68
N ASP A 33 16.43 9.24 -10.93
CA ASP A 33 16.96 7.87 -11.00
C ASP A 33 16.75 7.16 -9.65
N ILE A 34 15.50 6.80 -9.35
CA ILE A 34 15.11 5.98 -8.22
C ILE A 34 15.46 4.58 -8.68
N LYS A 35 16.57 4.04 -8.16
CA LYS A 35 16.91 2.63 -8.33
C LYS A 35 15.65 1.83 -7.96
N PRO A 36 15.07 1.08 -8.92
CA PRO A 36 13.85 0.34 -8.67
C PRO A 36 14.10 -0.66 -7.53
N ILE A 37 13.12 -0.83 -6.65
CA ILE A 37 13.15 -1.91 -5.65
C ILE A 37 13.29 -3.22 -6.42
N SER A 38 14.32 -4.01 -6.10
CA SER A 38 14.51 -5.31 -6.76
C SER A 38 13.35 -6.26 -6.44
N GLU A 39 13.09 -7.23 -7.32
CA GLU A 39 12.00 -8.20 -7.10
C GLU A 39 12.20 -8.99 -5.80
N GLN A 40 13.43 -9.30 -5.43
CA GLN A 40 13.75 -9.96 -4.17
C GLN A 40 13.33 -9.11 -2.96
N ILE A 41 13.65 -7.80 -2.97
CA ILE A 41 13.25 -6.89 -1.89
C ILE A 41 11.73 -6.71 -1.88
N LYS A 42 11.06 -6.64 -3.04
CA LYS A 42 9.59 -6.58 -3.11
C LYS A 42 8.94 -7.82 -2.49
N ALA A 43 9.46 -9.02 -2.77
CA ALA A 43 8.94 -10.27 -2.21
C ALA A 43 9.07 -10.30 -0.68
N LEU A 44 10.20 -9.85 -0.15
CA LEU A 44 10.45 -9.74 1.29
C LEU A 44 9.49 -8.72 1.94
N LEU A 45 9.39 -7.52 1.39
CA LEU A 45 8.47 -6.49 1.87
C LEU A 45 7.01 -6.97 1.83
N THR A 46 6.62 -7.72 0.79
CA THR A 46 5.29 -8.32 0.66
C THR A 46 5.03 -9.33 1.76
N THR A 47 5.99 -10.21 2.05
CA THR A 47 5.88 -11.20 3.12
C THR A 47 5.72 -10.53 4.49
N MET A 48 6.51 -9.50 4.78
CA MET A 48 6.41 -8.71 6.02
C MET A 48 5.05 -8.01 6.14
N PHE A 49 4.59 -7.40 5.05
CA PHE A 49 3.29 -6.71 4.98
C PHE A 49 2.12 -7.68 5.22
N LEU A 50 2.12 -8.84 4.56
CA LEU A 50 1.06 -9.84 4.71
C LEU A 50 1.04 -10.45 6.12
N ASN A 51 2.21 -10.75 6.69
CA ASN A 51 2.33 -11.19 8.08
C ASN A 51 1.74 -10.17 9.06
N SER A 52 1.92 -8.88 8.77
CA SER A 52 1.34 -7.77 9.55
C SER A 52 -0.20 -7.73 9.48
N ASN A 53 -0.77 -8.14 8.34
CA ASN A 53 -2.22 -8.20 8.13
C ASN A 53 -2.84 -9.40 8.85
N VAL A 54 -2.13 -10.53 8.92
CA VAL A 54 -2.57 -11.74 9.64
C VAL A 54 -2.46 -11.57 11.16
N ASP A 55 -1.32 -11.04 11.65
CA ASP A 55 -1.09 -10.83 13.08
C ASP A 55 -0.61 -9.39 13.34
N LYS A 56 -1.47 -8.58 13.95
CA LYS A 56 -1.17 -7.17 14.29
C LYS A 56 0.05 -7.02 15.20
N ARG A 57 0.43 -8.05 15.96
CA ARG A 57 1.63 -8.04 16.80
C ARG A 57 2.92 -8.14 15.99
N LYS A 58 2.83 -8.66 14.75
CA LYS A 58 3.93 -8.72 13.78
C LYS A 58 3.94 -7.50 12.86
N LYS A 59 3.12 -6.48 13.14
CA LYS A 59 3.04 -5.29 12.31
C LYS A 59 4.36 -4.53 12.34
N MET A 60 4.98 -4.43 11.18
CA MET A 60 6.21 -3.67 10.98
C MET A 60 5.91 -2.31 10.36
N ASN A 61 6.49 -1.26 10.93
CA ASN A 61 6.60 0.04 10.29
C ASN A 61 7.78 0.05 9.28
N ALA A 62 7.90 1.14 8.52
CA ALA A 62 8.92 1.22 7.47
C ALA A 62 10.36 1.08 8.00
N GLN A 63 10.64 1.59 9.21
CA GLN A 63 11.96 1.47 9.84
C GLN A 63 12.23 0.03 10.28
N GLU A 64 11.22 -0.66 10.81
CA GLU A 64 11.34 -2.07 11.21
C GLU A 64 11.56 -2.98 9.99
N MET A 65 10.82 -2.78 8.90
CA MET A 65 11.06 -3.49 7.64
C MET A 65 12.46 -3.22 7.08
N TYR A 66 12.93 -1.98 7.15
CA TYR A 66 14.30 -1.63 6.76
C TYR A 66 15.35 -2.37 7.61
N ASN A 67 15.15 -2.43 8.93
CA ASN A 67 16.06 -3.11 9.84
C ASN A 67 16.11 -4.62 9.57
N GLU A 68 14.96 -5.24 9.27
CA GLU A 68 14.88 -6.65 8.90
C GLU A 68 15.64 -6.94 7.59
N LEU A 69 15.48 -6.09 6.57
CA LEU A 69 16.26 -6.19 5.34
C LEU A 69 17.77 -6.03 5.62
N MET A 70 18.16 -5.08 6.46
CA MET A 70 19.56 -4.92 6.86
C MET A 70 20.10 -6.15 7.61
N CYS A 71 19.27 -6.82 8.41
CA CYS A 71 19.63 -8.07 9.09
C CYS A 71 19.96 -9.16 8.06
N GLN A 72 19.09 -9.37 7.06
CA GLN A 72 19.31 -10.33 5.99
C GLN A 72 20.53 -9.99 5.13
N ALA A 73 20.78 -8.70 4.89
CA ALA A 73 21.99 -8.26 4.18
C ALA A 73 23.27 -8.51 4.97
N ASN A 74 23.22 -8.35 6.30
CA ASN A 74 24.35 -8.69 7.17
C ASN A 74 24.61 -10.21 7.22
N GLN A 75 23.58 -11.02 7.00
CA GLN A 75 23.69 -12.48 6.85
C GLN A 75 24.14 -12.91 5.45
N GLY A 76 24.24 -11.97 4.50
CA GLY A 76 24.66 -12.23 3.12
C GLY A 76 23.56 -12.79 2.21
N GLU A 77 22.30 -12.76 2.65
CA GLU A 77 21.15 -13.26 1.87
C GLU A 77 20.73 -12.29 0.76
N ILE A 78 20.97 -10.99 0.98
CA ILE A 78 20.72 -9.91 0.03
C ILE A 78 21.88 -8.91 0.00
N SER A 79 22.02 -8.21 -1.12
CA SER A 79 22.97 -7.10 -1.24
C SER A 79 22.47 -5.87 -0.47
N LYS A 80 23.36 -5.22 0.29
CA LYS A 80 23.06 -3.96 0.98
C LYS A 80 22.73 -2.84 -0.01
N GLU A 81 23.34 -2.90 -1.18
CA GLU A 81 23.16 -1.95 -2.27
C GLU A 81 21.77 -2.03 -2.90
N ASP A 82 21.05 -3.13 -2.67
CA ASP A 82 19.67 -3.34 -3.15
C ASP A 82 18.61 -2.88 -2.14
N ILE A 83 19.01 -2.60 -0.89
CA ILE A 83 18.09 -2.09 0.12
C ILE A 83 17.71 -0.66 -0.22
N SER A 84 16.41 -0.44 -0.40
CA SER A 84 15.85 0.89 -0.62
C SER A 84 15.78 1.69 0.66
N LYS A 85 15.82 3.03 0.52
CA LYS A 85 15.67 3.97 1.64
C LYS A 85 14.34 3.75 2.38
N THR A 86 14.33 4.01 3.69
CA THR A 86 13.12 3.93 4.53
C THR A 86 11.93 4.71 3.97
N SER A 87 12.16 5.88 3.36
CA SER A 87 11.09 6.67 2.71
C SER A 87 10.48 5.98 1.49
N THR A 88 11.28 5.28 0.69
CA THR A 88 10.82 4.46 -0.43
C THR A 88 10.00 3.28 0.07
N ILE A 89 10.44 2.62 1.15
CA ILE A 89 9.70 1.53 1.79
C ILE A 89 8.35 2.04 2.33
N HIS A 90 8.34 3.19 3.00
CA HIS A 90 7.11 3.82 3.48
C HIS A 90 6.11 4.08 2.34
N ASN A 91 6.58 4.70 1.25
CA ASN A 91 5.75 4.96 0.06
C ASN A 91 5.25 3.65 -0.58
N TRP A 92 6.08 2.61 -0.59
CA TRP A 92 5.69 1.29 -1.06
C TRP A 92 4.59 0.68 -0.18
N ILE A 93 4.72 0.69 1.15
CA ILE A 93 3.71 0.21 2.10
C ILE A 93 2.37 0.93 1.87
N ALA A 94 2.39 2.27 1.75
CA ALA A 94 1.18 3.06 1.54
C ALA A 94 0.46 2.68 0.23
N ARG A 95 1.23 2.49 -0.85
CA ARG A 95 0.68 2.06 -2.15
C ARG A 95 0.13 0.63 -2.09
N THR A 96 0.89 -0.30 -1.53
CA THR A 96 0.49 -1.71 -1.40
C THR A 96 -0.76 -1.84 -0.53
N ALA A 97 -0.86 -1.08 0.57
CA ALA A 97 -2.06 -1.09 1.42
C ALA A 97 -3.31 -0.56 0.71
N ALA A 98 -3.16 0.47 -0.13
CA ALA A 98 -4.26 0.98 -0.95
C ALA A 98 -4.72 -0.05 -1.99
N SER A 99 -3.79 -0.63 -2.75
CA SER A 99 -4.10 -1.67 -3.74
C SER A 99 -4.69 -2.93 -3.10
N PHE A 100 -4.17 -3.35 -1.94
CA PHE A 100 -4.69 -4.51 -1.23
C PHE A 100 -6.15 -4.32 -0.80
N LYS A 101 -6.53 -3.13 -0.32
CA LYS A 101 -7.93 -2.83 0.00
C LYS A 101 -8.84 -2.92 -1.23
N ILE A 102 -8.37 -2.44 -2.38
CA ILE A 102 -9.12 -2.52 -3.64
C ILE A 102 -9.33 -3.98 -4.03
N HIS A 103 -8.24 -4.78 -4.12
CA HIS A 103 -8.33 -6.19 -4.48
C HIS A 103 -9.18 -7.00 -3.51
N MET A 104 -9.11 -6.72 -2.21
CA MET A 104 -9.96 -7.40 -1.24
C MET A 104 -11.44 -7.04 -1.42
N SER A 105 -11.75 -5.77 -1.72
CA SER A 105 -13.12 -5.37 -2.04
C SER A 105 -13.63 -6.02 -3.32
N GLU A 106 -12.81 -6.09 -4.37
CA GLU A 106 -13.13 -6.79 -5.63
C GLU A 106 -13.45 -8.26 -5.36
N HIS A 107 -12.60 -8.95 -4.60
CA HIS A 107 -12.82 -10.36 -4.23
C HIS A 107 -14.13 -10.56 -3.44
N VAL A 108 -14.43 -9.69 -2.47
CA VAL A 108 -15.68 -9.78 -1.71
C VAL A 108 -16.90 -9.54 -2.61
N LEU A 109 -16.81 -8.64 -3.59
CA LEU A 109 -17.89 -8.41 -4.56
C LEU A 109 -18.09 -9.63 -5.47
N GLU A 110 -17.00 -10.21 -6.00
CA GLU A 110 -17.04 -11.42 -6.81
C GLU A 110 -17.65 -12.60 -6.04
N GLU A 111 -17.28 -12.79 -4.77
CA GLU A 111 -17.86 -13.83 -3.90
C GLU A 111 -19.35 -13.59 -3.60
N ALA A 112 -19.75 -12.33 -3.40
CA ALA A 112 -21.14 -11.96 -3.17
C ALA A 112 -22.00 -12.19 -4.43
N GLU A 113 -21.49 -11.86 -5.61
CA GLU A 113 -22.14 -12.13 -6.89
C GLU A 113 -22.26 -13.62 -7.18
N ALA A 114 -21.19 -14.39 -6.94
CA ALA A 114 -21.19 -15.85 -7.09
C ALA A 114 -22.18 -16.55 -6.15
N SER A 115 -22.37 -15.99 -4.95
CA SER A 115 -23.32 -16.50 -3.96
C SER A 115 -24.78 -16.12 -4.26
N ASN A 116 -25.02 -15.11 -5.11
CA ASN A 116 -26.36 -14.64 -5.50
C ASN A 116 -26.92 -15.37 -6.74
N ILE A 117 -26.21 -16.38 -7.25
CA ILE A 117 -26.60 -17.20 -8.42
C ILE A 117 -27.10 -18.61 -8.01
N ILE A 118 -27.40 -18.84 -6.72
CA ILE A 118 -28.03 -20.09 -6.24
C ILE A 118 -29.46 -19.83 -5.76
#